data_AF-A0A208XRA2-F1
#
_entry.id   AF-A0A208XRA2-F1
#
_cell.length_a   1.000
_cell.length_b   1.000
_cell.length_c   1.000
_cell.angle_alpha   90.00
_cell.angle_beta   90.00
_cell.angle_gamma   90.00
#
_symmetry.space_group_name_H-M   'P 1'
#
loop_
_entity.id
_entity.type
_entity.pdbx_description
1 polymer ?
#
loop_
_entity_poly.entity_id
_entity_poly.type
_entity_poly.pdbx_seq_one_letter_code
_entity_poly.pdbx_strand_id
1 'polypeptide(L)'
;MERIPVSVVVMTKNEARNIVKCLASLQDFSEVFVVDSDSTDETQELAMTYGAHVVPFKWNGKYPKKKQWCLENLPFTNRIVLYVDADEEMTPALADEIRRCLPRFHDGYAGAFTAFDYVFCGKTLRHGHRVYKLVLLDRHRARFLDYDDLDVAHMWEVEGHYQPHVDGPTFVLSNPMIHADHDSLYHYFDKHNRYSDWEANLRLKGLLNDPREANVGGRALAKKLFQSVPFKGVAAFLHSYVLRRGFLDGKAGFDYAVARGVYYWQIGIKTAELKAAAARARPSAKEGLAADLGRRPM
;
A
#
# COMPACT_ATOMS: atom_id res chain seq x y z
N MET A 1 5.31 -11.94 30.03
CA MET A 1 5.47 -10.51 29.68
C MET A 1 4.08 -9.94 29.42
N GLU A 2 3.87 -8.66 29.74
CA GLU A 2 2.63 -7.98 29.37
C GLU A 2 2.56 -7.82 27.84
N ARG A 3 1.36 -8.00 27.26
CA ARG A 3 1.15 -7.81 25.82
C ARG A 3 1.42 -6.35 25.44
N ILE A 4 1.90 -6.12 24.24
CA ILE A 4 2.16 -4.78 23.69
C ILE A 4 0.80 -4.05 23.55
N PRO A 5 0.58 -2.88 24.20
CA PRO A 5 -0.71 -2.18 24.18
C PRO A 5 -0.92 -1.44 22.85
N VAL A 6 -1.12 -2.20 21.79
CA VAL A 6 -1.30 -1.76 20.40
C VAL A 6 -2.37 -2.62 19.76
N SER A 7 -3.34 -1.99 19.11
CA SER A 7 -4.34 -2.69 18.32
C SER A 7 -3.78 -3.03 16.95
N VAL A 8 -3.88 -4.29 16.53
CA VAL A 8 -3.45 -4.69 15.18
C VAL A 8 -4.65 -4.83 14.27
N VAL A 9 -4.54 -4.32 13.05
CA VAL A 9 -5.50 -4.51 11.95
C VAL A 9 -4.84 -5.32 10.86
N VAL A 10 -5.39 -6.50 10.59
CA VAL A 10 -5.04 -7.34 9.45
C VAL A 10 -6.20 -7.31 8.47
N MET A 11 -5.98 -6.78 7.26
CA MET A 11 -7.00 -6.77 6.22
C MET A 11 -6.77 -7.97 5.29
N THR A 12 -7.82 -8.72 4.99
CA THR A 12 -7.71 -9.95 4.24
C THR A 12 -8.85 -10.19 3.26
N LYS A 13 -8.57 -10.98 2.22
CA LYS A 13 -9.51 -11.65 1.34
C LYS A 13 -8.85 -12.87 0.71
N ASN A 14 -9.31 -14.07 1.04
CA ASN A 14 -8.77 -15.34 0.54
C ASN A 14 -7.26 -15.51 0.80
N GLU A 15 -6.85 -15.35 2.05
CA GLU A 15 -5.45 -15.39 2.49
C GLU A 15 -5.14 -16.63 3.36
N ALA A 16 -5.83 -17.76 3.19
CA ALA A 16 -5.62 -18.94 4.04
C ALA A 16 -4.15 -19.42 4.05
N ARG A 17 -3.41 -19.17 2.96
CA ARG A 17 -1.97 -19.49 2.81
C ARG A 17 -1.04 -18.59 3.62
N ASN A 18 -1.49 -17.40 3.97
CA ASN A 18 -0.69 -16.32 4.55
C ASN A 18 -1.15 -15.96 5.97
N ILE A 19 -2.43 -16.09 6.29
CA ILE A 19 -3.01 -15.58 7.53
C ILE A 19 -2.41 -16.24 8.79
N VAL A 20 -2.08 -17.53 8.73
CA VAL A 20 -1.56 -18.30 9.88
C VAL A 20 -0.21 -17.76 10.35
N LYS A 21 0.77 -17.59 9.45
CA LYS A 21 2.10 -17.06 9.82
C LYS A 21 2.02 -15.61 10.26
N CYS A 22 1.15 -14.80 9.63
CA CYS A 22 0.91 -13.43 10.03
C CYS A 22 0.41 -13.40 11.48
N LEU A 23 -0.66 -14.11 11.80
CA LEU A 23 -1.25 -14.11 13.14
C LEU A 23 -0.36 -14.79 14.19
N ALA A 24 0.41 -15.81 13.82
CA ALA A 24 1.41 -16.40 14.69
C ALA A 24 2.49 -15.37 15.10
N SER A 25 2.88 -14.48 14.18
CA SER A 25 3.87 -13.43 14.46
C SER A 25 3.34 -12.27 15.31
N LEU A 26 2.02 -12.16 15.48
CA LEU A 26 1.34 -11.05 16.16
C LEU A 26 0.88 -11.38 17.60
N GLN A 27 1.26 -12.53 18.15
CA GLN A 27 0.79 -13.00 19.47
C GLN A 27 1.25 -12.12 20.66
N ASP A 28 2.28 -11.30 20.45
CA ASP A 28 2.78 -10.36 21.47
C ASP A 28 1.87 -9.13 21.66
N PHE A 29 0.94 -8.87 20.75
CA PHE A 29 0.09 -7.67 20.75
C PHE A 29 -1.20 -7.89 21.56
N SER A 30 -1.69 -6.82 22.18
CA SER A 30 -2.86 -6.85 23.08
C SER A 30 -4.12 -7.35 22.37
N GLU A 31 -4.39 -6.84 21.17
CA GLU A 31 -5.59 -7.17 20.39
C GLU A 31 -5.28 -7.20 18.89
N VAL A 32 -5.90 -8.16 18.18
CA VAL A 32 -5.74 -8.33 16.73
C VAL A 32 -7.13 -8.43 16.10
N PHE A 33 -7.43 -7.52 15.18
CA PHE A 33 -8.63 -7.52 14.36
C PHE A 33 -8.30 -8.00 12.96
N VAL A 34 -9.01 -9.03 12.48
CA VAL A 34 -8.93 -9.52 11.12
C VAL A 34 -10.16 -9.03 10.37
N VAL A 35 -9.98 -8.05 9.49
CA VAL A 35 -11.07 -7.46 8.71
C VAL A 35 -11.16 -8.20 7.37
N ASP A 36 -12.19 -9.02 7.23
CA ASP A 36 -12.33 -9.99 6.14
C ASP A 36 -13.32 -9.51 5.07
N SER A 37 -12.92 -9.54 3.80
CA SER A 37 -13.76 -9.09 2.67
C SER A 37 -14.50 -10.24 2.00
N ASP A 38 -15.33 -10.92 2.79
CA ASP A 38 -16.13 -12.09 2.39
C ASP A 38 -15.26 -13.20 1.78
N SER A 39 -14.22 -13.63 2.50
CA SER A 39 -13.38 -14.75 2.09
C SER A 39 -14.21 -16.02 1.93
N THR A 40 -13.91 -16.77 0.87
CA THR A 40 -14.57 -18.02 0.49
C THR A 40 -13.69 -19.25 0.78
N ASP A 41 -12.47 -19.04 1.26
CA ASP A 41 -11.56 -20.09 1.73
C ASP A 41 -11.55 -20.16 3.27
N GLU A 42 -10.60 -20.91 3.83
CA GLU A 42 -10.47 -21.16 5.28
C GLU A 42 -9.92 -19.94 6.07
N THR A 43 -9.74 -18.77 5.45
CA THR A 43 -9.13 -17.59 6.08
C THR A 43 -9.78 -17.22 7.41
N GLN A 44 -11.12 -17.15 7.44
CA GLN A 44 -11.86 -16.72 8.63
C GLN A 44 -11.71 -17.74 9.77
N GLU A 45 -11.81 -19.04 9.47
CA GLU A 45 -11.67 -20.12 10.43
C GLU A 45 -10.27 -20.16 11.06
N LEU A 46 -9.25 -20.06 10.21
CA LEU A 46 -7.86 -19.98 10.66
C LEU A 46 -7.63 -18.74 11.54
N ALA A 47 -8.18 -17.60 11.15
CA ALA A 47 -8.06 -16.38 11.94
C ALA A 47 -8.67 -16.49 13.35
N MET A 48 -9.87 -17.08 13.46
CA MET A 48 -10.52 -17.33 14.74
C MET A 48 -9.71 -18.29 15.62
N THR A 49 -9.10 -19.32 15.03
CA THR A 49 -8.27 -20.30 15.76
C THR A 49 -7.05 -19.66 16.42
N TYR A 50 -6.53 -18.57 15.86
CA TYR A 50 -5.43 -17.77 16.41
C TYR A 50 -5.88 -16.69 17.40
N GLY A 51 -7.17 -16.68 17.78
CA GLY A 51 -7.72 -15.74 18.76
C GLY A 51 -7.92 -14.32 18.24
N ALA A 52 -7.94 -14.12 16.92
CA ALA A 52 -8.21 -12.81 16.34
C ALA A 52 -9.72 -12.49 16.35
N HIS A 53 -10.03 -11.20 16.47
CA HIS A 53 -11.39 -10.69 16.28
C HIS A 53 -11.68 -10.57 14.79
N VAL A 54 -12.38 -11.55 14.22
CA VAL A 54 -12.77 -11.52 12.81
C VAL A 54 -13.97 -10.59 12.63
N VAL A 55 -13.80 -9.59 11.75
CA VAL A 55 -14.80 -8.56 11.46
C VAL A 55 -15.13 -8.60 9.97
N PRO A 56 -16.37 -8.89 9.57
CA PRO A 56 -16.76 -8.88 8.17
C PRO A 56 -16.77 -7.45 7.63
N PHE A 57 -16.28 -7.27 6.41
CA PHE A 57 -16.30 -6.01 5.68
C PHE A 57 -16.85 -6.22 4.28
N LYS A 58 -17.87 -5.44 3.93
CA LYS A 58 -18.46 -5.46 2.60
C LYS A 58 -18.24 -4.13 1.90
N TRP A 59 -17.49 -4.17 0.80
CA TRP A 59 -17.27 -2.99 -0.02
C TRP A 59 -18.57 -2.50 -0.66
N ASN A 60 -18.91 -1.23 -0.42
CA ASN A 60 -20.13 -0.59 -0.91
C ASN A 60 -19.89 0.35 -2.10
N GLY A 61 -18.67 0.41 -2.62
CA GLY A 61 -18.28 1.28 -3.73
C GLY A 61 -18.10 2.76 -3.35
N LYS A 62 -18.01 3.11 -2.06
CA LYS A 62 -17.92 4.50 -1.58
C LYS A 62 -16.87 4.66 -0.49
N TYR A 63 -16.26 5.83 -0.44
CA TYR A 63 -15.37 6.20 0.67
C TYR A 63 -16.14 6.33 2.00
N PRO A 64 -15.50 6.06 3.16
CA PRO A 64 -14.11 5.60 3.32
C PRO A 64 -13.86 4.17 2.80
N LYS A 65 -12.69 3.93 2.17
CA LYS A 65 -12.21 2.59 1.82
C LYS A 65 -11.79 1.80 3.07
N LYS A 66 -11.48 0.50 2.88
CA LYS A 66 -11.29 -0.47 3.97
C LYS A 66 -10.33 0.03 5.06
N LYS A 67 -9.18 0.61 4.69
CA LYS A 67 -8.19 1.15 5.64
C LYS A 67 -8.77 2.21 6.58
N GLN A 68 -9.40 3.24 6.02
CA GLN A 68 -10.02 4.31 6.83
C GLN A 68 -11.25 3.79 7.59
N TRP A 69 -12.05 2.92 6.98
CA TRP A 69 -13.20 2.30 7.64
C TRP A 69 -12.78 1.54 8.90
N CYS A 70 -11.69 0.76 8.84
CA CYS A 70 -11.13 0.08 10.00
C CYS A 70 -10.78 1.08 11.12
N LEU A 71 -10.17 2.21 10.76
CA LEU A 71 -9.74 3.22 11.73
C LEU A 71 -10.93 3.88 12.47
N GLU A 72 -12.04 4.04 11.75
CA GLU A 72 -13.26 4.70 12.25
C GLU A 72 -14.21 3.76 13.01
N ASN A 73 -14.29 2.47 12.63
CA ASN A 73 -15.37 1.59 13.06
C ASN A 73 -14.92 0.47 14.02
N LEU A 74 -13.63 0.10 14.03
CA LEU A 74 -13.18 -0.97 14.92
C LEU A 74 -13.14 -0.48 16.38
N PRO A 75 -13.58 -1.32 17.35
CA PRO A 75 -13.65 -0.97 18.76
C PRO A 75 -12.28 -1.09 19.44
N PHE A 76 -11.26 -0.43 18.89
CA PHE A 76 -9.89 -0.50 19.43
C PHE A 76 -9.86 -0.06 20.89
N THR A 77 -9.26 -0.87 21.75
CA THR A 77 -9.01 -0.53 23.15
C THR A 77 -7.75 0.33 23.30
N ASN A 78 -6.81 0.23 22.36
CA ASN A 78 -5.56 0.99 22.37
C ASN A 78 -5.63 2.25 21.48
N ARG A 79 -4.82 3.25 21.85
CA ARG A 79 -4.66 4.49 21.08
C ARG A 79 -3.83 4.27 19.81
N ILE A 80 -2.83 3.40 19.91
CA ILE A 80 -1.90 3.12 18.81
C ILE A 80 -2.40 1.92 18.04
N VAL A 81 -2.50 2.08 16.73
CA VAL A 81 -2.97 1.05 15.80
C VAL A 81 -1.83 0.68 14.85
N LEU A 82 -1.60 -0.63 14.69
CA LEU A 82 -0.65 -1.21 13.74
C LEU A 82 -1.43 -1.80 12.56
N TYR A 83 -1.12 -1.38 11.34
CA TYR A 83 -1.61 -2.02 10.12
C TYR A 83 -0.59 -3.04 9.62
N VAL A 84 -1.06 -4.26 9.34
CA VAL A 84 -0.27 -5.39 8.82
C VAL A 84 -1.08 -6.04 7.70
N ASP A 85 -0.45 -6.30 6.55
CA ASP A 85 -1.09 -7.07 5.47
C ASP A 85 -0.97 -8.57 5.79
N ALA A 86 -1.91 -9.41 5.34
CA ALA A 86 -1.92 -10.84 5.69
C ALA A 86 -0.69 -11.61 5.18
N ASP A 87 0.02 -11.08 4.17
CA ASP A 87 1.27 -11.59 3.60
C ASP A 87 2.53 -11.08 4.31
N GLU A 88 2.37 -10.39 5.44
CA GLU A 88 3.45 -9.83 6.25
C GLU A 88 3.65 -10.58 7.58
N GLU A 89 4.89 -10.60 8.06
CA GLU A 89 5.27 -11.25 9.32
C GLU A 89 6.06 -10.27 10.20
N MET A 90 5.59 -10.11 11.43
CA MET A 90 6.26 -9.35 12.46
C MET A 90 7.53 -10.07 12.93
N THR A 91 8.66 -9.37 12.96
CA THR A 91 9.89 -9.94 13.52
C THR A 91 9.94 -9.71 15.03
N PRO A 92 10.53 -10.62 15.83
CA PRO A 92 10.69 -10.41 17.27
C PRO A 92 11.43 -9.09 17.60
N ALA A 93 12.45 -8.77 16.81
CA ALA A 93 13.22 -7.53 16.97
C ALA A 93 12.36 -6.27 16.72
N LEU A 94 11.46 -6.31 15.73
CA LEU A 94 10.52 -5.22 15.46
C LEU A 94 9.45 -5.13 16.55
N ALA A 95 8.87 -6.25 16.99
CA ALA A 95 7.90 -6.25 18.11
C ALA A 95 8.51 -5.64 19.39
N ASP A 96 9.75 -6.02 19.71
CA ASP A 96 10.50 -5.47 20.82
C ASP A 96 10.82 -3.97 20.65
N GLU A 97 11.13 -3.53 19.42
CA GLU A 97 11.34 -2.11 19.11
C GLU A 97 10.05 -1.30 19.26
N ILE A 98 8.92 -1.84 18.78
CA ILE A 98 7.60 -1.23 18.93
C ILE A 98 7.28 -1.06 20.41
N ARG A 99 7.44 -2.10 21.23
CA ARG A 99 7.23 -2.05 22.69
C ARG A 99 8.02 -0.90 23.33
N ARG A 100 9.29 -0.72 22.93
CA ARG A 100 10.16 0.33 23.46
C ARG A 100 9.84 1.74 22.93
N CYS A 101 9.24 1.87 21.75
CA CYS A 101 9.00 3.17 21.13
C CYS A 101 7.63 3.79 21.46
N LEU A 102 6.72 3.04 22.10
CA LEU A 102 5.39 3.56 22.47
C LEU A 102 5.42 4.87 23.27
N PRO A 103 6.35 5.10 24.22
CA PRO A 103 6.43 6.36 24.94
C PRO A 103 6.56 7.60 24.04
N ARG A 104 7.15 7.46 22.85
CA ARG A 104 7.30 8.57 21.89
C ARG A 104 5.96 9.15 21.42
N PHE A 105 4.89 8.37 21.44
CA PHE A 105 3.56 8.90 21.10
C PHE A 105 3.03 9.87 22.16
N HIS A 106 3.48 9.76 23.41
CA HIS A 106 3.22 10.78 24.44
C HIS A 106 4.02 12.06 24.19
N ASP A 107 5.19 11.96 23.56
CA ASP A 107 6.01 13.10 23.13
C ASP A 107 5.50 13.78 21.84
N GLY A 108 4.30 13.43 21.40
CA GLY A 108 3.62 14.08 20.28
C GLY A 108 3.92 13.48 18.90
N TYR A 109 4.60 12.35 18.78
CA TYR A 109 4.68 11.62 17.51
C TYR A 109 3.32 11.02 17.13
N ALA A 110 3.00 11.05 15.82
CA ALA A 110 1.71 10.59 15.29
C ALA A 110 1.81 9.29 14.48
N GLY A 111 3.02 8.82 14.19
CA GLY A 111 3.20 7.52 13.54
C GLY A 111 4.66 7.08 13.36
N ALA A 112 4.84 5.81 13.00
CA ALA A 112 6.15 5.22 12.76
C ALA A 112 6.19 4.38 11.47
N PHE A 113 7.21 4.65 10.65
CA PHE A 113 7.53 3.87 9.46
C PHE A 113 8.37 2.66 9.82
N THR A 114 8.15 1.55 9.11
CA THR A 114 9.10 0.43 9.08
C THR A 114 9.53 0.11 7.65
N ALA A 115 10.72 -0.46 7.53
CA ALA A 115 11.21 -1.03 6.28
C ALA A 115 10.65 -2.44 6.09
N PHE A 116 10.59 -2.90 4.85
CA PHE A 116 10.16 -4.25 4.53
C PHE A 116 11.27 -5.02 3.83
N ASP A 117 11.55 -6.22 4.34
CA ASP A 117 12.39 -7.21 3.70
C ASP A 117 11.47 -8.19 2.94
N TYR A 118 11.52 -8.12 1.61
CA TYR A 118 10.66 -8.93 0.74
C TYR A 118 11.27 -10.31 0.55
N VAL A 119 10.44 -11.36 0.60
CA VAL A 119 10.78 -12.69 0.11
C VAL A 119 10.27 -12.83 -1.32
N PHE A 120 11.18 -13.03 -2.27
CA PHE A 120 10.83 -13.18 -3.68
C PHE A 120 11.41 -14.48 -4.23
N CYS A 121 10.57 -15.32 -4.82
CA CYS A 121 10.94 -16.66 -5.30
C CYS A 121 11.71 -17.48 -4.25
N GLY A 122 11.23 -17.44 -2.99
CA GLY A 122 11.82 -18.19 -1.87
C GLY A 122 13.11 -17.61 -1.28
N LYS A 123 13.56 -16.43 -1.74
CA LYS A 123 14.75 -15.77 -1.20
C LYS A 123 14.41 -14.41 -0.60
N THR A 124 14.84 -14.18 0.64
CA THR A 124 14.79 -12.85 1.26
C THR A 124 15.76 -11.90 0.55
N LEU A 125 15.23 -10.81 0.01
CA LEU A 125 15.98 -9.76 -0.66
C LEU A 125 16.59 -8.83 0.39
N ARG A 126 17.93 -8.84 0.52
CA ARG A 126 18.66 -7.98 1.46
C ARG A 126 19.17 -6.70 0.80
N HIS A 127 19.24 -6.71 -0.53
CA HIS A 127 19.66 -5.60 -1.35
C HIS A 127 18.51 -5.15 -2.25
N GLY A 128 18.76 -4.13 -3.07
CA GLY A 128 17.76 -3.60 -3.99
C GLY A 128 16.85 -2.53 -3.40
N HIS A 129 15.71 -2.33 -4.08
CA HIS A 129 14.73 -1.34 -3.66
C HIS A 129 14.08 -1.76 -2.34
N ARG A 130 14.15 -0.87 -1.34
CA ARG A 130 13.48 -1.04 -0.06
C ARG A 130 12.20 -0.20 0.02
N VAL A 131 11.12 -0.84 0.42
CA VAL A 131 9.83 -0.20 0.69
C VAL A 131 9.79 0.22 2.16
N TYR A 132 9.23 1.39 2.42
CA TYR A 132 8.90 1.88 3.75
C TYR A 132 7.41 2.18 3.79
N LYS A 133 6.70 1.63 4.78
CA LYS A 133 5.27 1.94 5.02
C LYS A 133 5.13 2.53 6.42
N LEU A 134 4.24 3.50 6.57
CA LEU A 134 3.78 4.01 7.85
C LEU A 134 2.81 2.96 8.43
N VAL A 135 3.28 2.18 9.41
CA VAL A 135 2.54 1.02 9.93
C VAL A 135 1.91 1.29 11.29
N LEU A 136 2.57 2.07 12.14
CA LEU A 136 2.02 2.50 13.42
C LEU A 136 1.41 3.89 13.31
N LEU A 137 0.19 4.03 13.80
CA LEU A 137 -0.61 5.23 13.73
C LEU A 137 -1.18 5.57 15.10
N ASP A 138 -1.11 6.84 15.51
CA ASP A 138 -2.04 7.36 16.53
C ASP A 138 -3.41 7.53 15.87
N ARG A 139 -4.40 6.72 16.28
CA ARG A 139 -5.71 6.67 15.64
C ARG A 139 -6.47 8.00 15.65
N HIS A 140 -6.12 8.92 16.55
CA HIS A 140 -6.77 10.23 16.63
C HIS A 140 -6.08 11.29 15.79
N ARG A 141 -4.92 10.97 15.21
CA ARG A 141 -4.06 11.91 14.46
C ARG A 141 -3.69 11.39 13.08
N ALA A 142 -4.25 10.27 12.66
CA ALA A 142 -4.04 9.67 11.35
C ALA A 142 -5.34 9.60 10.55
N ARG A 143 -5.24 9.79 9.24
CA ARG A 143 -6.36 9.62 8.30
C ARG A 143 -5.85 9.11 6.95
N PHE A 144 -6.45 8.03 6.48
CA PHE A 144 -6.34 7.55 5.11
C PHE A 144 -7.17 8.46 4.19
N LEU A 145 -6.60 8.87 3.06
CA LEU A 145 -7.11 9.95 2.23
C LEU A 145 -8.09 9.42 1.18
N ASP A 146 -9.11 10.22 0.90
CA ASP A 146 -10.04 9.93 -0.19
C ASP A 146 -9.42 10.42 -1.52
N TYR A 147 -9.29 9.50 -2.48
CA TYR A 147 -8.81 9.79 -3.83
C TYR A 147 -9.98 9.70 -4.82
N ASP A 148 -9.93 10.47 -5.89
CA ASP A 148 -10.84 10.30 -7.02
C ASP A 148 -10.39 9.10 -7.87
N ASP A 149 -10.67 7.89 -7.38
CA ASP A 149 -10.26 6.63 -8.00
C ASP A 149 -11.36 5.55 -8.05
N LEU A 150 -12.60 5.90 -7.69
CA LEU A 150 -13.74 4.97 -7.68
C LEU A 150 -14.16 4.53 -9.09
N ASP A 151 -13.77 5.29 -10.12
CA ASP A 151 -13.97 4.97 -11.53
C ASP A 151 -12.93 3.99 -12.10
N VAL A 152 -11.90 3.65 -11.32
CA VAL A 152 -10.87 2.69 -11.75
C VAL A 152 -11.41 1.27 -11.61
N ALA A 153 -11.83 0.68 -12.73
CA ALA A 153 -12.54 -0.62 -12.79
C ALA A 153 -11.86 -1.78 -12.05
N HIS A 154 -10.52 -1.79 -12.00
CA HIS A 154 -9.73 -2.88 -11.40
C HIS A 154 -9.31 -2.60 -9.95
N MET A 155 -9.88 -1.56 -9.32
CA MET A 155 -9.60 -1.17 -7.94
C MET A 155 -10.88 -1.13 -7.12
N TRP A 156 -10.84 -1.79 -5.96
CA TRP A 156 -12.04 -2.09 -5.20
C TRP A 156 -11.96 -1.39 -3.84
N GLU A 157 -11.69 -2.16 -2.79
CA GLU A 157 -11.69 -1.72 -1.39
C GLU A 157 -10.30 -1.45 -0.82
N VAL A 158 -9.26 -2.00 -1.46
CA VAL A 158 -7.87 -1.87 -1.03
C VAL A 158 -7.21 -0.77 -1.83
N GLU A 159 -6.63 0.17 -1.10
CA GLU A 159 -5.88 1.27 -1.66
C GLU A 159 -4.41 0.90 -1.75
N GLY A 160 -3.81 1.18 -2.91
CA GLY A 160 -2.42 0.85 -3.22
C GLY A 160 -1.37 1.68 -2.47
N HIS A 161 -0.38 2.17 -3.19
CA HIS A 161 0.91 2.66 -2.66
C HIS A 161 0.90 4.05 -1.97
N TYR A 162 -0.22 4.56 -1.45
CA TYR A 162 -0.25 5.85 -0.73
C TYR A 162 0.02 5.69 0.77
N GLN A 163 0.39 6.79 1.46
CA GLN A 163 0.57 6.84 2.92
C GLN A 163 -0.53 7.68 3.56
N PRO A 164 -1.04 7.33 4.75
CA PRO A 164 -2.05 8.18 5.40
C PRO A 164 -1.47 9.56 5.71
N HIS A 165 -2.36 10.54 5.78
CA HIS A 165 -2.05 11.81 6.41
C HIS A 165 -1.91 11.60 7.92
N VAL A 166 -0.93 12.27 8.52
CA VAL A 166 -0.79 12.33 9.98
C VAL A 166 -0.57 13.76 10.43
N ASP A 167 -1.30 14.15 11.48
CA ASP A 167 -1.11 15.41 12.17
C ASP A 167 -0.06 15.21 13.27
N GLY A 168 1.23 15.40 12.93
CA GLY A 168 2.33 15.31 13.87
C GLY A 168 3.60 14.70 13.27
N PRO A 169 4.73 14.76 14.00
CA PRO A 169 5.97 14.15 13.54
C PRO A 169 5.85 12.62 13.44
N THR A 170 6.54 12.06 12.46
CA THR A 170 6.74 10.61 12.31
C THR A 170 8.19 10.25 12.55
N PHE A 171 8.45 8.98 12.88
CA PHE A 171 9.81 8.44 12.98
C PHE A 171 9.94 7.12 12.20
N VAL A 172 11.17 6.60 12.10
CA VAL A 172 11.48 5.36 11.38
C VAL A 172 12.03 4.34 12.37
N LEU A 173 11.46 3.15 12.36
CA LEU A 173 11.92 1.98 13.09
C LEU A 173 13.12 1.36 12.37
N SER A 174 14.03 0.79 13.15
CA SER A 174 15.31 0.26 12.67
C SER A 174 15.17 -1.17 12.15
N ASN A 175 14.24 -1.95 12.73
CA ASN A 175 14.03 -3.35 12.38
C ASN A 175 12.94 -3.48 11.30
N PRO A 176 13.15 -4.30 10.27
CA PRO A 176 12.17 -4.48 9.21
C PRO A 176 11.06 -5.45 9.62
N MET A 177 9.91 -5.28 8.96
CA MET A 177 8.89 -6.31 8.84
C MET A 177 9.23 -7.21 7.65
N ILE A 178 8.84 -8.49 7.69
CA ILE A 178 9.02 -9.41 6.56
C ILE A 178 7.76 -9.34 5.70
N HIS A 179 7.93 -9.23 4.38
CA HIS A 179 6.83 -9.37 3.42
C HIS A 179 7.06 -10.64 2.62
N ALA A 180 6.39 -11.72 2.99
CA ALA A 180 6.63 -13.05 2.46
C ALA A 180 5.36 -13.61 1.83
N ASP A 181 4.92 -13.09 0.69
CA ASP A 181 3.73 -13.60 0.01
C ASP A 181 3.93 -15.06 -0.45
N HIS A 182 3.08 -15.98 0.04
CA HIS A 182 3.09 -17.41 -0.35
C HIS A 182 2.17 -17.71 -1.55
N ASP A 183 1.63 -16.67 -2.17
CA ASP A 183 0.90 -16.84 -3.42
C ASP A 183 1.83 -17.16 -4.60
N SER A 184 1.21 -17.65 -5.67
CA SER A 184 1.94 -17.93 -6.90
C SER A 184 2.35 -16.65 -7.63
N LEU A 185 3.36 -16.76 -8.50
CA LEU A 185 3.78 -15.65 -9.36
C LEU A 185 2.64 -15.11 -10.24
N TYR A 186 1.63 -15.93 -10.57
CA TYR A 186 0.42 -15.46 -11.25
C TYR A 186 -0.27 -14.36 -10.44
N HIS A 187 -0.53 -14.59 -9.14
CA HIS A 187 -1.17 -13.61 -8.27
C HIS A 187 -0.30 -12.36 -8.08
N TYR A 188 1.02 -12.55 -7.96
CA TYR A 188 1.96 -11.43 -7.92
C TYR A 188 1.80 -10.54 -9.16
N PHE A 189 1.86 -11.11 -10.37
CA PHE A 189 1.74 -10.33 -11.61
C PHE A 189 0.35 -9.74 -11.83
N ASP A 190 -0.72 -10.46 -11.47
CA ASP A 190 -2.09 -9.95 -11.55
C ASP A 190 -2.32 -8.76 -10.60
N LYS A 191 -1.84 -8.86 -9.35
CA LYS A 191 -1.84 -7.77 -8.35
C LYS A 191 -1.12 -6.53 -8.91
N HIS A 192 0.06 -6.70 -9.52
CA HIS A 192 0.81 -5.60 -10.14
C HIS A 192 0.13 -5.03 -11.41
N ASN A 193 -0.57 -5.86 -12.17
CA ASN A 193 -1.34 -5.40 -13.32
C ASN A 193 -2.44 -4.42 -12.84
N ARG A 194 -3.21 -4.79 -11.82
CA ARG A 194 -4.25 -3.92 -11.23
C ARG A 194 -3.66 -2.64 -10.62
N TYR A 195 -2.55 -2.75 -9.88
CA TYR A 195 -1.89 -1.57 -9.30
C TYR A 195 -1.34 -0.62 -10.36
N SER A 196 -0.86 -1.14 -11.49
CA SER A 196 -0.41 -0.28 -12.58
C SER A 196 -1.56 0.46 -13.29
N ASP A 197 -2.77 -0.12 -13.35
CA ASP A 197 -3.98 0.59 -13.82
C ASP A 197 -4.36 1.74 -12.88
N TRP A 198 -4.35 1.46 -11.57
CA TRP A 198 -4.62 2.47 -10.54
C TRP A 198 -3.63 3.62 -10.62
N GLU A 199 -2.33 3.32 -10.59
CA GLU A 199 -1.30 4.35 -10.59
C GLU A 199 -1.34 5.17 -11.89
N ALA A 200 -1.63 4.55 -13.04
CA ALA A 200 -1.81 5.26 -14.31
C ALA A 200 -2.98 6.27 -14.27
N ASN A 201 -4.11 5.89 -13.67
CA ASN A 201 -5.25 6.79 -13.48
C ASN A 201 -4.93 7.95 -12.54
N LEU A 202 -4.30 7.68 -11.39
CA LEU A 202 -3.89 8.75 -10.46
C LEU A 202 -2.88 9.70 -11.10
N ARG A 203 -1.98 9.19 -11.95
CA ARG A 203 -1.04 10.01 -12.72
C ARG A 203 -1.75 10.92 -13.72
N LEU A 204 -2.77 10.42 -14.41
CA LEU A 204 -3.57 11.22 -15.33
C LEU A 204 -4.29 12.35 -14.59
N LYS A 205 -4.86 12.04 -13.42
CA LYS A 205 -5.62 12.99 -12.58
C LYS A 205 -4.73 13.95 -11.77
N GLY A 206 -3.40 13.76 -11.79
CA GLY A 206 -2.46 14.58 -11.01
C GLY A 206 -2.53 14.34 -9.50
N LEU A 207 -3.04 13.19 -9.08
CA LEU A 207 -3.28 12.83 -7.68
C LEU A 207 -2.15 11.99 -7.06
N LEU A 208 -1.12 11.63 -7.83
CA LEU A 208 -0.01 10.82 -7.33
C LEU A 208 0.97 11.65 -6.48
N ASN A 209 1.37 11.10 -5.32
CA ASN A 209 2.23 11.77 -4.34
C ASN A 209 1.56 13.01 -3.75
N ASP A 210 0.36 12.82 -3.21
CA ASP A 210 -0.37 13.90 -2.57
C ASP A 210 0.48 14.49 -1.42
N PRO A 211 0.67 15.82 -1.36
CA PRO A 211 1.52 16.45 -0.35
C PRO A 211 1.04 16.23 1.09
N ARG A 212 -0.23 15.82 1.27
CA ARG A 212 -0.80 15.47 2.57
C ARG A 212 -0.33 14.10 3.08
N GLU A 213 0.16 13.23 2.20
CA GLU A 213 0.69 11.91 2.56
C GLU A 213 1.93 12.05 3.46
N ALA A 214 1.99 11.26 4.54
CA ALA A 214 3.20 11.13 5.33
C ALA A 214 4.36 10.59 4.48
N ASN A 215 5.56 11.15 4.65
CA ASN A 215 6.75 10.71 3.93
C ASN A 215 7.98 10.67 4.85
N VAL A 216 8.91 9.78 4.52
CA VAL A 216 10.20 9.67 5.21
C VAL A 216 11.27 10.51 4.52
N GLY A 217 11.87 11.47 5.23
CA GLY A 217 13.01 12.25 4.77
C GLY A 217 12.82 12.87 3.38
N GLY A 218 13.84 12.81 2.52
CA GLY A 218 13.79 13.33 1.15
C GLY A 218 12.95 12.54 0.15
N ARG A 219 12.15 11.55 0.58
CA ARG A 219 11.40 10.64 -0.31
C ARG A 219 10.39 11.38 -1.19
N ALA A 220 9.75 12.44 -0.69
CA ALA A 220 8.83 13.26 -1.49
C ALA A 220 9.56 13.93 -2.67
N LEU A 221 10.75 14.49 -2.43
CA LEU A 221 11.59 15.05 -3.49
C LEU A 221 12.06 13.98 -4.46
N ALA A 222 12.54 12.84 -3.97
CA ALA A 222 12.98 11.72 -4.80
C ALA A 222 11.85 11.19 -5.69
N LYS A 223 10.63 11.03 -5.15
CA LYS A 223 9.41 10.67 -5.90
C LYS A 223 9.16 11.69 -7.01
N LYS A 224 9.17 12.99 -6.68
CA LYS A 224 8.96 14.07 -7.65
C LYS A 224 10.00 14.05 -8.77
N LEU A 225 11.29 13.91 -8.46
CA LEU A 225 12.37 13.82 -9.44
C LEU A 225 12.21 12.58 -10.34
N PHE A 226 11.88 11.43 -9.74
CA PHE A 226 11.64 10.19 -10.47
C PHE A 226 10.45 10.30 -11.45
N GLN A 227 9.48 11.18 -11.19
CA GLN A 227 8.38 11.42 -12.13
C GLN A 227 8.82 12.01 -13.47
N SER A 228 9.93 12.73 -13.51
CA SER A 228 10.45 13.38 -14.71
C SER A 228 11.43 12.50 -15.49
N VAL A 229 11.80 11.32 -14.97
CA VAL A 229 12.79 10.44 -15.60
C VAL A 229 12.20 9.77 -16.85
N PRO A 230 12.84 9.87 -18.03
CA PRO A 230 12.45 9.10 -19.20
C PRO A 230 12.77 7.62 -19.02
N PHE A 231 12.07 6.74 -19.74
CA PHE A 231 12.28 5.28 -19.67
C PHE A 231 12.26 4.72 -18.23
N LYS A 232 11.24 5.09 -17.45
CA LYS A 232 11.12 4.78 -16.01
C LYS A 232 11.32 3.30 -15.66
N GLY A 233 10.90 2.38 -16.54
CA GLY A 233 11.15 0.94 -16.34
C GLY A 233 12.65 0.60 -16.25
N VAL A 234 13.44 1.11 -17.19
CA VAL A 234 14.90 0.93 -17.19
C VAL A 234 15.54 1.62 -15.98
N ALA A 235 15.11 2.85 -15.67
CA ALA A 235 15.61 3.57 -14.50
C ALA A 235 15.28 2.84 -13.19
N ALA A 236 14.08 2.26 -13.07
CA ALA A 236 13.68 1.47 -11.90
C ALA A 236 14.49 0.17 -11.77
N PHE A 237 14.76 -0.50 -12.89
CA PHE A 237 15.65 -1.66 -12.93
C PHE A 237 17.06 -1.28 -12.46
N LEU A 238 17.70 -0.28 -13.10
CA LEU A 238 19.07 0.14 -12.78
C LEU A 238 19.20 0.60 -11.33
N HIS A 239 18.21 1.34 -10.82
CA HIS A 239 18.16 1.72 -9.42
C HIS A 239 18.12 0.49 -8.50
N SER A 240 17.24 -0.48 -8.77
CA SER A 240 17.10 -1.65 -7.90
C SER A 240 18.30 -2.60 -8.03
N TYR A 241 18.70 -2.93 -9.24
CA TYR A 241 19.71 -3.96 -9.49
C TYR A 241 21.13 -3.45 -9.27
N VAL A 242 21.47 -2.26 -9.79
CA VAL A 242 22.85 -1.74 -9.78
C VAL A 242 23.08 -0.81 -8.60
N LEU A 243 22.35 0.32 -8.52
CA LEU A 243 22.61 1.35 -7.50
C LEU A 243 22.37 0.82 -6.08
N ARG A 244 21.33 0.01 -5.92
CA ARG A 244 20.98 -0.63 -4.65
C ARG A 244 21.59 -2.03 -4.49
N ARG A 245 22.52 -2.42 -5.37
CA ARG A 245 23.28 -3.67 -5.31
C ARG A 245 22.42 -4.93 -5.28
N GLY A 246 21.23 -4.90 -5.90
CA GLY A 246 20.32 -6.06 -6.00
C GLY A 246 20.97 -7.30 -6.64
N PHE A 247 22.02 -7.13 -7.44
CA PHE A 247 22.82 -8.25 -7.97
C PHE A 247 23.44 -9.14 -6.87
N LEU A 248 23.66 -8.63 -5.65
CA LEU A 248 24.15 -9.43 -4.52
C LEU A 248 23.12 -10.46 -4.02
N ASP A 249 21.84 -10.28 -4.35
CA ASP A 249 20.79 -11.26 -4.06
C ASP A 249 20.68 -12.33 -5.18
N GLY A 250 21.58 -12.34 -6.17
CA GLY A 250 21.64 -13.35 -7.23
C GLY A 250 20.42 -13.32 -8.14
N LYS A 251 19.95 -14.51 -8.55
CA LYS A 251 18.81 -14.64 -9.50
C LYS A 251 17.54 -13.96 -8.99
N ALA A 252 17.18 -14.15 -7.72
CA ALA A 252 15.98 -13.52 -7.15
C ALA A 252 16.06 -11.99 -7.17
N GLY A 253 17.24 -11.42 -6.91
CA GLY A 253 17.47 -9.98 -7.01
C GLY A 253 17.35 -9.45 -8.43
N PHE A 254 17.83 -10.21 -9.42
CA PHE A 254 17.66 -9.89 -10.84
C PHE A 254 16.18 -9.93 -11.25
N ASP A 255 15.49 -11.05 -10.98
CA ASP A 255 14.09 -11.25 -11.35
C ASP A 255 13.19 -10.17 -10.72
N TYR A 256 13.41 -9.84 -9.44
CA TYR A 256 12.67 -8.79 -8.75
C TYR A 256 12.94 -7.40 -9.35
N ALA A 257 14.20 -7.11 -9.72
CA ALA A 257 14.52 -5.85 -10.40
C ALA A 257 13.87 -5.76 -11.78
N VAL A 258 13.79 -6.86 -12.54
CA VAL A 258 13.07 -6.95 -13.81
C VAL A 258 11.58 -6.72 -13.59
N ALA A 259 10.95 -7.42 -12.65
CA ALA A 259 9.55 -7.25 -12.30
C ALA A 259 9.22 -5.79 -11.96
N ARG A 260 10.07 -5.14 -11.16
CA ARG A 260 9.95 -3.71 -10.86
C ARG A 260 10.08 -2.83 -12.10
N GLY A 261 11.00 -3.15 -13.01
CA GLY A 261 11.15 -2.43 -14.27
C GLY A 261 9.92 -2.56 -15.17
N VAL A 262 9.38 -3.77 -15.29
CA VAL A 262 8.15 -4.06 -16.03
C VAL A 262 6.96 -3.31 -15.42
N TYR A 263 6.82 -3.28 -14.10
CA TYR A 263 5.76 -2.55 -13.42
C TYR A 263 5.75 -1.05 -13.80
N TYR A 264 6.91 -0.37 -13.74
CA TYR A 264 7.00 1.04 -14.14
C TYR A 264 6.83 1.27 -15.65
N TRP A 265 7.20 0.28 -16.47
CA TRP A 265 6.91 0.31 -17.91
C TRP A 265 5.40 0.19 -18.19
N GLN A 266 4.70 -0.75 -17.54
CA GLN A 266 3.25 -0.94 -17.62
C GLN A 266 2.50 0.35 -17.25
N ILE A 267 2.86 0.98 -16.12
CA ILE A 267 2.29 2.27 -15.72
C ILE A 267 2.46 3.32 -16.82
N GLY A 268 3.64 3.38 -17.44
CA GLY A 268 3.95 4.34 -18.50
C GLY A 268 3.07 4.17 -19.73
N ILE A 269 2.95 2.94 -20.24
CA ILE A 269 2.14 2.65 -21.44
C ILE A 269 0.64 2.85 -21.18
N LYS A 270 0.15 2.43 -20.01
CA LYS A 270 -1.26 2.61 -19.59
C LYS A 270 -1.59 4.09 -19.42
N THR A 271 -0.69 4.87 -18.82
CA THR A 271 -0.86 6.33 -18.71
C THR A 271 -0.95 6.98 -20.10
N ALA A 272 -0.14 6.53 -21.07
CA ALA A 272 -0.17 7.05 -22.43
C ALA A 272 -1.47 6.69 -23.17
N GLU A 273 -1.95 5.46 -23.00
CA GLU A 273 -3.24 5.00 -23.53
C GLU A 273 -4.41 5.85 -22.98
N LEU A 274 -4.47 6.03 -21.66
CA LEU A 274 -5.51 6.84 -21.03
C LEU A 274 -5.47 8.30 -21.51
N LYS A 275 -4.28 8.89 -21.67
CA LYS A 275 -4.12 10.24 -22.25
C LYS A 275 -4.63 10.31 -23.69
N ALA A 276 -4.32 9.30 -24.51
CA ALA A 276 -4.77 9.25 -25.90
C ALA A 276 -6.30 9.11 -25.99
N ALA A 277 -6.90 8.27 -25.14
CA ALA A 277 -8.34 8.12 -25.04
C ALA A 277 -9.02 9.44 -24.61
N ALA A 278 -8.49 10.11 -23.57
CA ALA A 278 -9.01 11.39 -23.10
C ALA A 278 -8.90 12.50 -24.16
N ALA A 279 -7.84 12.50 -24.97
CA ALA A 279 -7.69 13.45 -26.07
C ALA A 279 -8.70 13.22 -27.20
N ARG A 280 -9.03 11.95 -27.52
CA ARG A 280 -10.04 11.59 -28.52
C ARG A 280 -11.48 11.90 -28.06
N ALA A 281 -11.74 11.82 -26.76
CA ALA A 281 -13.05 12.10 -26.18
C ALA A 281 -13.37 13.60 -26.07
N ARG A 282 -12.38 14.50 -26.25
CA ARG A 282 -12.65 15.94 -26.30
C ARG A 282 -13.36 16.27 -27.61
N PRO A 283 -14.56 16.88 -27.58
CA PRO A 283 -15.26 17.28 -28.80
C PRO A 283 -14.36 18.20 -29.62
N SER A 284 -14.36 18.03 -30.94
CA SER A 284 -13.54 18.87 -31.80
C SER A 284 -13.99 20.32 -31.64
N ALA A 285 -13.05 21.27 -31.62
CA ALA A 285 -13.39 22.71 -31.58
C ALA A 285 -14.31 23.14 -32.75
N LYS A 286 -14.43 22.31 -33.80
CA LYS A 286 -15.35 22.49 -34.92
C LYS A 286 -16.81 22.11 -34.59
N GLU A 287 -17.05 21.14 -33.72
CA GLU A 287 -18.41 20.71 -33.35
C GLU A 287 -19.04 21.63 -32.29
N GLY A 288 -18.23 22.21 -31.39
CA GLY A 288 -18.71 23.23 -30.44
C GLY A 288 -19.16 24.53 -31.11
N LEU A 289 -18.50 24.93 -32.20
CA LEU A 289 -18.87 26.14 -32.96
C LEU A 289 -20.15 25.93 -33.81
N ALA A 290 -20.36 24.71 -34.32
CA ALA A 290 -21.58 24.37 -35.06
C ALA A 290 -22.83 24.30 -34.14
N ALA A 291 -22.65 23.86 -32.89
CA ALA A 291 -23.73 23.83 -31.90
C ALA A 291 -24.16 25.24 -31.42
N ASP A 292 -23.23 26.21 -31.42
CA ASP A 292 -23.49 27.58 -30.98
C ASP A 292 -24.07 28.46 -32.11
N LEU A 293 -23.71 28.18 -33.37
CA LEU A 293 -24.27 28.86 -34.55
C LEU A 293 -25.71 28.42 -34.90
N GLY A 294 -26.17 27.28 -34.38
CA GLY A 294 -27.54 26.78 -34.55
C GLY A 294 -28.57 27.36 -33.56
N ARG A 295 -28.16 28.22 -32.62
CA ARG A 295 -29.01 28.79 -31.55
C ARG A 295 -29.18 30.31 -31.64
N ARG A 296 -29.22 30.89 -32.85
CA ARG A 296 -29.67 32.28 -33.00
C ARG A 296 -31.21 32.31 -33.12
N PRO A 297 -31.94 32.93 -32.17
CA PRO A 297 -33.37 33.12 -32.30
C PRO A 297 -33.66 34.13 -33.42
N MET A 298 -34.70 33.84 -34.22
CA MET A 298 -35.32 34.83 -35.13
C MET A 298 -36.01 35.93 -34.33
#